data_AF-A0A2K5PBX3-F1
#
_entry.id   AF-A0A2K5PBX3-F1
#
_cell.length_a   1.000
_cell.length_b   1.000
_cell.length_c   1.000
_cell.angle_alpha   90.00
_cell.angle_beta   90.00
_cell.angle_gamma   90.00
#
_symmetry.space_group_name_H-M   'P 1'
#
loop_
_entity.id
_entity.type
_entity.pdbx_description
1 polymer ?
#
loop_
_entity_poly.entity_id
_entity_poly.type
_entity_poly.pdbx_seq_one_letter_code
_entity_poly.pdbx_strand_id
1 'polypeptide(L)'
;QVTLKESGPAQVKPTQTLTLTCTFSGFSLSTSGMGVGWIRQPPGKALEWLAHIYWDDDKCYSSSLKSRLTISKDTSKNQVVLTMTNMDPVDTATYYCARRPQSHSPGRLLYKNPGCFSVVLPPHLCRTGKCG
;
A
#
# COMPACT_ATOMS: atom_id res chain seq x y z
N GLN A 1 15.65 4.78 -15.62
CA GLN A 1 14.36 5.39 -15.24
C GLN A 1 13.79 4.62 -14.05
N VAL A 2 13.11 5.28 -13.10
CA VAL A 2 12.51 4.62 -11.93
C VAL A 2 11.10 4.12 -12.27
N THR A 3 10.77 2.88 -11.90
CA THR A 3 9.40 2.36 -12.03
C THR A 3 8.95 1.72 -10.72
N LEU A 4 7.67 1.86 -10.43
CA LEU A 4 6.95 1.18 -9.36
C LEU A 4 5.73 0.53 -10.03
N LYS A 5 5.40 -0.71 -9.69
CA LYS A 5 4.26 -1.43 -10.26
C LYS A 5 3.55 -2.21 -9.16
N GLU A 6 2.34 -1.79 -8.87
CA GLU A 6 1.43 -2.42 -7.93
C GLU A 6 0.72 -3.62 -8.57
N SER A 7 0.55 -4.68 -7.80
CA SER A 7 -0.28 -5.83 -8.15
C SER A 7 -0.94 -6.42 -6.91
N GLY A 8 -2.04 -7.14 -7.11
CA GLY A 8 -2.80 -7.78 -6.04
C GLY A 8 -4.20 -8.17 -6.51
N PRO A 9 -5.09 -8.56 -5.60
CA PRO A 9 -6.49 -8.79 -5.92
C PRO A 9 -7.21 -7.46 -6.16
N ALA A 10 -7.97 -7.36 -7.25
CA ALA A 10 -8.84 -6.22 -7.49
C ALA A 10 -10.05 -6.19 -6.54
N GLN A 11 -10.38 -7.33 -5.93
CA GLN A 11 -11.53 -7.51 -5.06
C GLN A 11 -11.22 -8.46 -3.91
N VAL A 12 -11.58 -8.06 -2.69
CA VAL A 12 -11.38 -8.82 -1.45
C VAL A 12 -12.67 -8.78 -0.64
N LYS A 13 -13.07 -9.88 0.00
CA LYS A 13 -14.26 -9.86 0.85
C LYS A 13 -13.92 -9.28 2.23
N PRO A 14 -14.91 -8.69 2.92
CA PRO A 14 -14.79 -8.29 4.31
C PRO A 14 -14.32 -9.47 5.19
N THR A 15 -13.60 -9.13 6.27
CA THR A 15 -12.86 -10.05 7.17
C THR A 15 -11.71 -10.85 6.55
N GLN A 16 -11.54 -10.82 5.22
CA GLN A 16 -10.38 -11.44 4.57
C GLN A 16 -9.14 -10.56 4.66
N THR A 17 -8.02 -11.13 4.20
CA THR A 17 -6.73 -10.48 4.13
C THR A 17 -6.47 -9.98 2.71
N LEU A 18 -6.12 -8.70 2.58
CA LEU A 18 -5.60 -8.11 1.35
C LEU A 18 -4.07 -8.26 1.33
N THR A 19 -3.52 -8.77 0.22
CA THR A 19 -2.08 -8.81 -0.03
C THR A 19 -1.77 -8.06 -1.32
N LEU A 20 -0.95 -7.02 -1.22
CA LEU A 20 -0.50 -6.21 -2.34
C LEU A 20 1.01 -6.33 -2.50
N THR A 21 1.49 -6.36 -3.74
CA THR A 21 2.91 -6.41 -4.09
C THR A 21 3.28 -5.18 -4.91
N CYS A 22 4.38 -4.53 -4.54
CA CYS A 22 5.00 -3.48 -5.32
C CYS A 22 6.30 -4.02 -5.87
N THR A 23 6.38 -4.16 -7.19
CA THR A 23 7.63 -4.46 -7.90
C THR A 23 8.24 -3.16 -8.39
N PHE A 24 9.53 -2.96 -8.17
CA PHE A 24 10.20 -1.70 -8.52
C PHE A 24 11.48 -1.92 -9.34
N SER A 25 11.90 -0.89 -10.07
CA SER A 25 13.16 -0.90 -10.81
C SER A 25 13.78 0.51 -10.89
N GLY A 26 15.05 0.58 -11.30
CA GLY A 26 15.80 1.84 -11.38
C GLY A 26 16.33 2.36 -10.05
N PHE A 27 16.24 1.56 -8.97
CA PHE A 27 16.94 1.76 -7.69
C PHE A 27 17.07 0.41 -6.96
N SER A 28 17.92 0.36 -5.92
CA SER A 28 18.07 -0.80 -5.05
C SER A 28 17.64 -0.45 -3.63
N LEU A 29 16.85 -1.34 -3.02
CA LEU A 29 16.44 -1.22 -1.62
C LEU A 29 17.53 -1.70 -0.65
N SER A 30 18.68 -2.16 -1.17
CA SER A 30 19.89 -2.41 -0.38
C SER A 30 20.78 -1.17 -0.25
N THR A 31 20.47 -0.08 -0.96
CA THR A 31 21.20 1.19 -0.85
C THR A 31 20.84 1.89 0.46
N SER A 32 21.85 2.33 1.21
CA SER A 32 21.62 3.03 2.48
C SER A 32 20.71 4.25 2.31
N GLY A 33 19.81 4.43 3.26
CA GLY A 33 18.79 5.48 3.26
C GLY A 33 17.67 5.26 2.25
N MET A 34 17.52 4.09 1.61
CA MET A 34 16.41 3.83 0.70
C MET A 34 15.26 3.10 1.38
N GLY A 35 14.04 3.47 1.01
CA GLY A 35 12.82 2.84 1.50
C GLY A 35 11.72 2.84 0.46
N VAL A 36 10.75 1.96 0.66
CA VAL A 36 9.52 1.84 -0.13
C VAL A 36 8.35 1.67 0.81
N GLY A 37 7.22 2.27 0.46
CA GLY A 37 6.02 2.19 1.28
C GLY A 37 4.74 2.23 0.47
N TRP A 38 3.64 2.11 1.21
CA TRP A 38 2.29 2.06 0.70
C TRP A 38 1.46 3.25 1.20
N ILE A 39 0.66 3.78 0.31
CA ILE A 39 -0.28 4.87 0.54
C ILE A 39 -1.61 4.43 -0.05
N ARG A 40 -2.73 4.77 0.58
CA ARG A 40 -4.06 4.59 0.00
C ARG A 40 -4.79 5.90 -0.18
N GLN A 41 -5.71 5.94 -1.11
CA GLN A 41 -6.65 7.04 -1.29
C GLN A 41 -8.08 6.49 -1.31
N PRO A 42 -8.84 6.66 -0.23
CA PRO A 42 -10.27 6.37 -0.27
C PRO A 42 -11.00 7.32 -1.24
N PRO A 43 -12.11 6.89 -1.85
CA PRO A 43 -12.89 7.75 -2.74
C PRO A 43 -13.29 9.08 -2.06
N GLY A 44 -13.01 10.20 -2.70
CA GLY A 44 -13.33 11.54 -2.18
C GLY A 44 -12.51 11.99 -0.96
N LYS A 45 -11.46 11.24 -0.57
CA LYS A 45 -10.60 11.58 0.58
C LYS A 45 -9.16 11.87 0.17
N ALA A 46 -8.43 12.49 1.11
CA ALA A 46 -6.99 12.70 0.99
C ALA A 46 -6.21 11.37 1.04
N LEU A 47 -4.94 11.43 0.61
CA LEU A 47 -4.02 10.31 0.71
C LEU A 47 -3.71 9.99 2.18
N GLU A 48 -3.81 8.71 2.55
CA GLU A 48 -3.45 8.17 3.86
C GLU A 48 -2.24 7.25 3.70
N TRP A 49 -1.17 7.54 4.42
CA TRP A 49 0.00 6.66 4.45
C TRP A 49 -0.27 5.43 5.31
N LEU A 50 0.22 4.25 4.90
CA LEU A 50 -0.07 2.97 5.56
C LEU A 50 1.16 2.40 6.28
N ALA A 51 2.21 2.13 5.52
CA ALA A 51 3.43 1.51 6.03
C ALA A 51 4.61 1.80 5.09
N HIS A 52 5.83 1.68 5.60
CA HIS A 52 7.05 1.75 4.81
C HIS A 52 8.13 0.89 5.48
N ILE A 53 9.05 0.42 4.65
CA ILE A 53 10.20 -0.37 5.07
C ILE A 53 11.47 0.21 4.43
N TYR A 54 12.51 0.38 5.25
CA TYR A 54 13.81 0.87 4.82
C TYR A 54 14.80 -0.26 4.54
N TRP A 55 15.94 0.13 3.98
CA TRP A 55 17.07 -0.72 3.61
C TRP A 55 17.61 -1.56 4.77
N ASP A 56 17.54 -1.04 5.99
CA ASP A 56 17.95 -1.64 7.27
C ASP A 56 16.83 -2.43 7.98
N ASP A 57 15.70 -2.66 7.29
CA ASP A 57 14.51 -3.33 7.82
C ASP A 57 13.76 -2.55 8.91
N ASP A 58 14.06 -1.25 9.09
CA ASP A 58 13.20 -0.39 9.89
C ASP A 58 11.81 -0.24 9.24
N LYS A 59 10.77 -0.39 10.06
CA LYS A 59 9.37 -0.43 9.64
C LYS A 59 8.56 0.56 10.45
N CYS A 60 7.86 1.43 9.74
CA CYS A 60 6.85 2.28 10.33
C CYS A 60 5.48 1.88 9.81
N TYR A 61 4.44 2.10 10.63
CA TYR A 61 3.04 1.87 10.31
C TYR A 61 2.19 3.08 10.71
N SER A 62 1.06 3.30 10.05
CA SER A 62 0.10 4.32 10.44
C SER A 62 -0.59 3.93 11.73
N SER A 63 -0.73 4.88 12.66
CA SER A 63 -1.25 4.62 14.00
C SER A 63 -2.67 4.05 13.97
N SER A 64 -3.51 4.51 13.04
CA SER A 64 -4.91 4.09 12.86
C SER A 64 -5.07 2.64 12.44
N LEU A 65 -4.08 2.07 11.74
CA LEU A 65 -4.20 0.76 11.09
C LEU A 65 -3.11 -0.23 11.53
N LYS A 66 -2.20 0.18 12.42
CA LYS A 66 -1.01 -0.58 12.83
C LYS A 66 -1.30 -2.02 13.24
N SER A 67 -2.43 -2.30 13.89
CA SER A 67 -2.79 -3.66 14.33
C SER A 67 -3.17 -4.61 13.18
N ARG A 68 -3.48 -4.08 12.00
CA ARG A 68 -3.93 -4.83 10.82
C ARG A 68 -2.89 -4.91 9.71
N LEU A 69 -1.83 -4.09 9.77
CA LEU A 69 -0.84 -3.95 8.70
C LEU A 69 0.43 -4.74 8.99
N THR A 70 0.94 -5.42 7.96
CA THR A 70 2.27 -6.03 7.94
C THR A 70 2.97 -5.63 6.65
N ILE A 71 4.23 -5.20 6.73
CA ILE A 71 5.07 -4.90 5.57
C ILE A 71 6.34 -5.75 5.56
N SER A 72 6.71 -6.24 4.38
CA SER A 72 7.94 -7.00 4.14
C SER A 72 8.59 -6.59 2.81
N LYS A 73 9.89 -6.90 2.67
CA LYS A 73 10.64 -6.69 1.43
C LYS A 73 11.33 -7.98 0.99
N ASP A 74 11.45 -8.17 -0.33
CA ASP A 74 12.29 -9.17 -0.98
C ASP A 74 13.21 -8.43 -1.94
N THR A 75 14.44 -8.17 -1.50
CA THR A 75 15.44 -7.43 -2.28
C THR A 75 15.94 -8.23 -3.49
N SER A 76 15.87 -9.56 -3.46
CA SER A 76 16.26 -10.40 -4.60
C SER A 76 15.30 -10.25 -5.78
N LYS A 77 14.04 -9.89 -5.50
CA LYS A 77 12.98 -9.69 -6.51
C LYS A 77 12.62 -8.23 -6.73
N ASN A 78 13.25 -7.30 -6.02
CA ASN A 78 12.85 -5.88 -5.97
C ASN A 78 11.36 -5.72 -5.65
N GLN A 79 10.92 -6.37 -4.57
CA GLN A 79 9.51 -6.36 -4.15
C GLN A 79 9.33 -5.85 -2.72
N VAL A 80 8.25 -5.10 -2.51
CA VAL A 80 7.71 -4.79 -1.18
C VAL A 80 6.27 -5.25 -1.13
N VAL A 81 5.93 -6.03 -0.10
CA VAL A 81 4.60 -6.62 0.08
C VAL A 81 3.92 -5.97 1.27
N LEU A 82 2.66 -5.57 1.08
CA LEU A 82 1.76 -5.14 2.15
C LEU A 82 0.69 -6.20 2.36
N THR A 83 0.52 -6.60 3.60
CA THR A 83 -0.61 -7.41 4.03
C THR A 83 -1.49 -6.58 4.97
N MET A 84 -2.79 -6.60 4.74
CA MET A 84 -3.80 -5.94 5.58
C MET A 84 -4.88 -6.95 5.96
N THR A 85 -4.96 -7.29 7.25
CA THR A 85 -5.93 -8.27 7.77
C THR A 85 -7.26 -7.61 8.13
N ASN A 86 -8.30 -8.42 8.30
CA ASN A 86 -9.63 -7.98 8.73
C ASN A 86 -10.14 -6.80 7.88
N MET A 87 -10.16 -6.97 6.55
CA MET A 87 -10.62 -5.95 5.62
C MET A 87 -12.05 -5.51 5.94
N ASP A 88 -12.29 -4.20 5.90
CA ASP A 88 -13.58 -3.55 6.14
C ASP A 88 -14.00 -2.71 4.91
N PRO A 89 -15.30 -2.49 4.65
CA PRO A 89 -15.75 -1.59 3.58
C PRO A 89 -15.06 -0.21 3.58
N VAL A 90 -14.70 0.36 4.74
CA VAL A 90 -13.99 1.65 4.82
C VAL A 90 -12.55 1.60 4.27
N ASP A 91 -12.00 0.40 4.07
CA ASP A 91 -10.68 0.19 3.49
C ASP A 91 -10.70 0.15 1.95
N THR A 92 -11.87 0.30 1.34
CA THR A 92 -11.99 0.48 -0.13
C THR A 92 -11.25 1.75 -0.54
N ALA A 93 -10.22 1.59 -1.36
CA ALA A 93 -9.33 2.68 -1.75
C ALA A 93 -8.51 2.30 -2.99
N THR A 94 -7.92 3.30 -3.63
CA THR A 94 -6.80 3.08 -4.56
C THR A 94 -5.51 3.00 -3.75
N TYR A 95 -4.71 1.96 -4.00
CA TYR A 95 -3.46 1.71 -3.28
C TYR A 95 -2.27 2.02 -4.19
N TYR A 96 -1.26 2.66 -3.62
CA TYR A 96 -0.10 3.19 -4.32
C TYR A 96 1.17 2.80 -3.61
N CYS A 97 2.14 2.37 -4.40
CA CYS A 97 3.51 2.22 -3.96
C CYS A 97 4.26 3.55 -4.12
N ALA A 98 5.12 3.85 -3.16
CA ALA A 98 5.93 5.06 -3.16
C ALA A 98 7.37 4.79 -2.71
N ARG A 99 8.33 5.43 -3.38
CA ARG A 99 9.74 5.44 -2.96
C ARG A 99 9.96 6.51 -1.88
N ARG A 100 10.77 6.18 -0.88
CA ARG A 100 11.10 7.01 0.29
C ARG A 100 12.62 7.07 0.48
N PRO A 101 13.30 8.18 0.16
CA PRO A 101 14.65 8.41 0.66
C PRO A 101 14.59 8.81 2.15
N GLN A 102 15.45 8.24 3.00
CA GLN A 102 15.83 8.84 4.29
C GLN A 102 16.60 10.13 3.98
N SER A 103 15.86 11.20 3.67
CA SER A 103 16.42 12.54 3.80
C SER A 103 16.28 12.93 5.26
N HIS A 104 17.28 13.60 5.84
CA HIS A 104 17.25 14.21 7.18
C HIS A 104 16.20 15.34 7.31
N SER A 105 15.16 15.33 6.46
CA SER A 105 14.12 16.34 6.32
C SER A 105 12.76 15.61 6.27
N PRO A 106 11.94 15.70 7.33
CA PRO A 106 10.61 15.12 7.32
C PRO A 106 9.75 15.84 6.27
N GLY A 107 9.27 15.12 5.25
CA GLY A 107 8.26 15.64 4.32
C GLY A 107 8.37 15.28 2.84
N ARG A 108 9.50 14.72 2.36
CA ARG A 108 9.63 14.36 0.92
C ARG A 108 9.28 12.90 0.63
N LEU A 109 8.01 12.66 0.35
CA LEU A 109 7.60 11.58 -0.56
C LEU A 109 8.04 11.97 -1.97
N LEU A 110 9.17 11.47 -2.44
CA LEU A 110 9.61 11.74 -3.81
C LEU A 110 9.66 10.44 -4.60
N TYR A 111 8.46 10.01 -4.99
CA TYR A 111 8.09 9.37 -6.27
C TYR A 111 6.87 8.45 -6.05
N LYS A 112 5.72 8.85 -6.58
CA LYS A 112 4.47 8.05 -6.65
C LYS A 112 4.29 7.60 -8.10
N ASN A 113 3.91 6.35 -8.32
CA ASN A 113 3.55 5.87 -9.66
C ASN A 113 2.32 6.62 -10.19
N PRO A 114 2.31 7.11 -11.45
CA PRO A 114 1.09 7.60 -12.10
C PRO A 114 0.08 6.48 -12.44
N GLY A 115 0.49 5.20 -12.47
CA GLY A 115 -0.43 4.06 -12.61
C GLY A 115 -1.19 3.76 -11.32
N CYS A 116 -2.52 3.75 -11.36
CA CYS A 116 -3.37 3.43 -10.21
C CYS A 116 -3.68 1.93 -10.15
N PHE A 117 -3.51 1.29 -8.98
CA PHE A 117 -4.14 -0.01 -8.70
C PHE A 117 -5.31 0.18 -7.74
N SER A 118 -6.53 0.00 -8.25
CA SER A 118 -7.76 0.16 -7.46
C SER A 118 -8.19 -1.18 -6.86
N VAL A 119 -8.37 -1.22 -5.55
CA VAL A 119 -8.98 -2.35 -4.86
C VAL A 119 -10.41 -1.98 -4.49
N VAL A 120 -11.37 -2.73 -4.99
CA VAL A 120 -12.80 -2.52 -4.75
C VAL A 120 -13.34 -3.71 -3.99
N LEU A 121 -13.90 -3.52 -2.81
CA LEU A 121 -14.60 -4.60 -2.12
C LEU A 121 -15.95 -4.83 -2.84
N PRO A 122 -16.39 -6.09 -3.05
CA PRO A 122 -17.73 -6.34 -3.55
C PRO A 122 -18.73 -5.65 -2.61
N PRO A 123 -19.82 -5.05 -3.12
CA PRO A 123 -20.91 -4.71 -2.23
C PRO A 123 -21.29 -6.00 -1.50
N HIS A 124 -21.31 -5.94 -0.16
CA HIS A 124 -22.10 -6.90 0.58
C HIS A 124 -23.46 -6.94 -0.09
N LEU A 125 -23.92 -8.13 -0.46
CA LEU A 125 -25.31 -8.37 -0.84
C LEU A 125 -26.19 -7.53 0.08
N CYS A 126 -26.85 -6.54 -0.51
CA CYS A 126 -27.85 -5.74 0.17
C CYS A 126 -28.87 -6.75 0.71
N ARG A 127 -28.86 -6.95 2.02
CA ARG A 127 -29.83 -7.80 2.70
C ARG A 127 -31.16 -7.03 2.60
N THR A 128 -31.97 -7.41 1.61
CA THR A 128 -33.38 -7.05 1.39
C THR A 128 -33.76 -5.56 1.44
N GLY A 129 -34.04 -4.98 0.27
CA GLY A 129 -34.80 -3.74 0.13
C GLY A 129 -34.97 -3.37 -1.34
N LYS A 130 -36.19 -3.44 -1.85
CA LYS A 130 -36.56 -3.16 -3.25
C LYS A 130 -36.09 -1.76 -3.69
N CYS A 131 -35.49 -1.65 -4.87
CA CYS A 131 -35.48 -0.39 -5.61
C CYS A 131 -36.88 -0.16 -6.16
N GLY A 132 -37.56 0.88 -5.66
CA GLY A 132 -38.70 1.52 -6.31
C GLY A 132 -38.23 2.75 -7.06
#